data_AF-A1IHF1-F1
#
_entry.id   AF-A1IHF1-F1
#
_cell.length_a   1.000
_cell.length_b   1.000
_cell.length_c   1.000
_cell.angle_alpha   90.00
_cell.angle_beta   90.00
_cell.angle_gamma   90.00
#
_symmetry.space_group_name_H-M   'P 1'
#
loop_
_entity.id
_entity.type
_entity.pdbx_description
1 polymer ?
#
loop_
_entity_poly.entity_id
_entity_poly.type
_entity_poly.pdbx_seq_one_letter_code
_entity_poly.pdbx_strand_id
1 'polypeptide(L)'
;MKKLWALAASLPLLLCVHCIKEKEILKESYKQKCMKNAVYDFNSTNPTTLEPKCATLFGHEYSDIKNFLKFDDQQMNYILSLERAMMRTQHRNNKRHKRQAMMRPRQECRTLSDPDRNALFGAIVTLKQPFSGMSRYNTLAAMHNLQAFGNAHNGPNFLGWHRVYLNMYEEALQEIRPGVALCYWDSTLDYLMPGDSQRRTVAFSDELFGNGRGAVINSQFANWRLSDNTPLRRMIGENNSSLTRPGIVDLILTDPRINRHRWIVNEGSRFNQSPRFGFIDPDSGMRHSWEREHDNTHVWVGGIMVNVERSPEDPVFWFHHLYIDYVWELFRRKIDPMDRFDLRTDYPMDSVNEQHRAFQTMAGFPAYRNIDGYHNFFRRMYAPHPRCSNNCGGSRFLRCPDIGPMGNPDRRCVSLAIDSDVVPAAAASPAAAMAGFGASRAGFAAFGGPAAMASGGAARVSLQATDEVAMRAAMSAPQTVVQGPNFTSSRADSRLL
;
A
#
# COMPACT_ATOMS: atom_id res chain seq x y z
N MET A 1 2.66 -16.75 -58.14
CA MET A 1 3.40 -17.86 -57.49
C MET A 1 4.24 -17.41 -56.27
N LYS A 2 5.09 -16.37 -56.36
CA LYS A 2 5.92 -15.91 -55.21
C LYS A 2 5.13 -15.48 -53.94
N LYS A 3 3.94 -14.88 -54.08
CA LYS A 3 3.07 -14.50 -52.94
C LYS A 3 2.39 -15.69 -52.23
N LEU A 4 2.13 -16.78 -52.95
CA LEU A 4 1.55 -18.02 -52.39
C LEU A 4 2.59 -18.82 -51.58
N TRP A 5 3.85 -18.80 -52.00
CA TRP A 5 4.96 -19.38 -51.25
C TRP A 5 5.27 -18.63 -49.94
N ALA A 6 5.13 -17.30 -49.93
CA ALA A 6 5.28 -16.51 -48.71
C ALA A 6 4.17 -16.78 -47.66
N LEU A 7 2.93 -17.03 -48.11
CA LEU A 7 1.81 -17.45 -47.25
C LEU A 7 1.97 -18.90 -46.74
N ALA A 8 2.46 -19.81 -47.59
CA ALA A 8 2.72 -21.20 -47.21
C ALA A 8 3.91 -21.35 -46.25
N ALA A 9 4.90 -20.45 -46.30
CA ALA A 9 6.04 -20.42 -45.38
C ALA A 9 5.73 -19.75 -44.02
N SER A 10 4.73 -18.86 -43.97
CA SER A 10 4.34 -18.14 -42.74
C SER A 10 3.29 -18.87 -41.91
N LEU A 11 2.46 -19.72 -42.52
CA LEU A 11 1.45 -20.52 -41.81
C LEU A 11 2.05 -21.52 -40.77
N PRO A 12 3.12 -22.27 -41.09
CA PRO A 12 3.77 -23.17 -40.13
C PRO A 12 4.44 -22.40 -38.99
N LEU A 13 5.01 -21.22 -39.28
CA LEU A 13 5.61 -20.33 -38.29
C LEU A 13 4.54 -19.76 -37.33
N LEU A 14 3.39 -19.34 -37.85
CA LEU A 14 2.25 -18.88 -37.05
C LEU A 14 1.66 -20.00 -36.18
N LEU A 15 1.52 -21.21 -36.73
CA LEU A 15 1.06 -22.40 -35.99
C LEU A 15 2.08 -22.83 -34.92
N CYS A 16 3.38 -22.79 -35.20
CA CYS A 16 4.43 -23.06 -34.21
C CYS A 16 4.43 -22.01 -33.09
N VAL A 17 4.33 -20.71 -33.41
CA VAL A 17 4.23 -19.64 -32.40
C VAL A 17 2.95 -19.79 -31.57
N HIS A 18 1.83 -20.19 -32.18
CA HIS A 18 0.58 -20.47 -31.47
C HIS A 18 0.73 -21.66 -30.51
N CYS A 19 1.28 -22.79 -30.97
CA CYS A 19 1.57 -23.97 -30.15
C CYS A 19 2.55 -23.69 -29.00
N ILE A 20 3.57 -22.87 -29.22
CA ILE A 20 4.52 -22.47 -28.17
C ILE A 20 3.81 -21.61 -27.13
N LYS A 21 3.03 -20.60 -27.56
CA LYS A 21 2.23 -19.77 -26.66
C LYS A 21 1.22 -20.58 -25.87
N GLU A 22 0.55 -21.54 -26.50
CA GLU A 22 -0.43 -22.42 -25.86
C GLU A 22 0.23 -23.33 -24.80
N LYS A 23 1.40 -23.91 -25.10
CA LYS A 23 2.18 -24.68 -24.12
C LYS A 23 2.63 -23.84 -22.92
N GLU A 24 3.08 -22.61 -23.14
CA GLU A 24 3.47 -21.70 -22.05
C GLU A 24 2.26 -21.28 -21.21
N ILE A 25 1.11 -21.00 -21.82
CA ILE A 25 -0.15 -20.71 -21.12
C ILE A 25 -0.61 -21.91 -20.27
N LEU A 26 -0.50 -23.14 -20.80
CA LEU A 26 -0.85 -24.36 -20.08
C LEU A 26 0.07 -24.63 -18.87
N LYS A 27 1.38 -24.42 -19.04
CA LYS A 27 2.36 -24.52 -17.93
C LYS A 27 2.06 -23.52 -16.83
N GLU A 28 1.81 -22.26 -17.19
CA GLU A 28 1.52 -21.21 -16.21
C GLU A 28 0.19 -21.46 -15.49
N SER A 29 -0.82 -21.97 -16.21
CA SER A 29 -2.11 -22.38 -15.64
C SER A 29 -1.94 -23.54 -14.63
N TYR A 30 -1.12 -24.54 -14.97
CA TYR A 30 -0.81 -25.65 -14.05
C TYR A 30 -0.06 -25.16 -12.81
N LYS A 31 0.99 -24.33 -13.00
CA LYS A 31 1.76 -23.72 -11.90
C LYS A 31 0.84 -22.97 -10.94
N GLN A 32 0.00 -22.07 -11.45
CA GLN A 32 -0.92 -21.29 -10.62
C GLN A 32 -1.93 -22.16 -9.87
N LYS A 33 -2.44 -23.22 -10.51
CA LYS A 33 -3.34 -24.17 -9.85
C LYS A 33 -2.62 -24.91 -8.71
N CYS A 34 -1.38 -25.35 -8.93
CA CYS A 34 -0.55 -25.95 -7.89
C CYS A 34 -0.33 -24.97 -6.73
N MET A 35 0.10 -23.73 -7.02
CA MET A 35 0.37 -22.73 -5.98
C MET A 35 -0.87 -22.41 -5.17
N LYS A 36 -2.02 -22.21 -5.82
CA LYS A 36 -3.29 -21.94 -5.14
C LYS A 36 -3.71 -23.08 -4.22
N ASN A 37 -3.65 -24.32 -4.71
CA ASN A 37 -3.99 -25.50 -3.89
C ASN A 37 -3.00 -25.67 -2.74
N ALA A 38 -1.71 -25.49 -3.01
CA ALA A 38 -0.64 -25.61 -2.03
C ALA A 38 -0.76 -24.59 -0.92
N VAL A 39 -1.03 -23.32 -1.25
CA VAL A 39 -1.34 -22.30 -0.24
C VAL A 39 -2.59 -22.72 0.52
N TYR A 40 -3.71 -22.98 -0.16
CA TYR A 40 -5.01 -23.25 0.47
C TYR A 40 -5.00 -24.45 1.45
N ASP A 41 -4.35 -25.54 1.06
CA ASP A 41 -4.29 -26.82 1.78
C ASP A 41 -2.92 -27.07 2.45
N PHE A 42 -2.08 -26.05 2.61
CA PHE A 42 -0.70 -26.17 3.11
C PHE A 42 -0.54 -26.98 4.41
N ASN A 43 -1.52 -26.87 5.32
CA ASN A 43 -1.53 -27.57 6.61
C ASN A 43 -2.37 -28.86 6.60
N SER A 44 -2.80 -29.34 5.43
CA SER A 44 -3.52 -30.60 5.32
C SER A 44 -2.59 -31.76 5.66
N THR A 45 -2.97 -32.55 6.66
CA THR A 45 -2.28 -33.81 7.01
C THR A 45 -2.65 -34.95 6.06
N ASN A 46 -3.50 -34.69 5.06
CA ASN A 46 -3.91 -35.71 4.10
C ASN A 46 -2.84 -35.84 3.00
N PRO A 47 -2.14 -36.98 2.88
CA PRO A 47 -1.08 -37.18 1.89
C PRO A 47 -1.57 -37.14 0.43
N THR A 48 -2.89 -37.08 0.19
CA THR A 48 -3.48 -36.98 -1.15
C THR A 48 -3.87 -35.56 -1.57
N THR A 49 -3.71 -34.53 -0.71
CA THR A 49 -4.18 -33.17 -1.04
C THR A 49 -3.33 -32.42 -2.07
N LEU A 50 -2.05 -32.76 -2.22
CA LEU A 50 -1.18 -32.18 -3.24
C LEU A 50 -0.47 -33.27 -4.05
N GLU A 51 -0.64 -33.20 -5.37
CA GLU A 51 0.15 -34.01 -6.30
C GLU A 51 1.65 -33.80 -6.02
N PRO A 52 2.50 -34.83 -6.03
CA PRO A 52 3.92 -34.71 -5.71
C PRO A 52 4.64 -33.61 -6.52
N LYS A 53 4.29 -33.43 -7.80
CA LYS A 53 4.82 -32.35 -8.65
C LYS A 53 4.45 -30.96 -8.14
N CYS A 54 3.22 -30.78 -7.65
CA CYS A 54 2.80 -29.51 -7.06
C CYS A 54 3.51 -29.26 -5.71
N ALA A 55 3.75 -30.29 -4.90
CA ALA A 55 4.48 -30.16 -3.64
C ALA A 55 5.94 -29.72 -3.88
N THR A 56 6.62 -30.34 -4.85
CA THR A 56 7.96 -29.94 -5.28
C THR A 56 7.97 -28.49 -5.78
N LEU A 57 7.05 -28.14 -6.68
CA LEU A 57 6.94 -26.79 -7.23
C LEU A 57 6.71 -25.74 -6.12
N PHE A 58 5.81 -26.03 -5.19
CA PHE A 58 5.55 -25.14 -4.07
C PHE A 58 6.78 -25.00 -3.16
N GLY A 59 7.52 -26.08 -2.89
CA GLY A 59 8.74 -26.04 -2.10
C GLY A 59 9.83 -25.15 -2.72
N HIS A 60 9.96 -25.19 -4.05
CA HIS A 60 10.86 -24.29 -4.77
C HIS A 60 10.41 -22.83 -4.66
N GLU A 61 9.14 -22.54 -4.98
CA GLU A 61 8.59 -21.17 -4.90
C GLU A 61 8.60 -20.62 -3.47
N TYR A 62 8.33 -21.45 -2.47
CA TYR A 62 8.48 -21.09 -1.05
C TYR A 62 9.90 -20.63 -0.75
N SER A 63 10.90 -21.40 -1.19
CA SER A 63 12.32 -21.09 -0.98
C SER A 63 12.72 -19.81 -1.72
N ASP A 64 12.25 -19.66 -2.96
CA ASP A 64 12.53 -18.48 -3.78
C ASP A 64 11.93 -17.22 -3.16
N ILE A 65 10.67 -17.26 -2.71
CA ILE A 65 10.01 -16.12 -2.07
C ILE A 65 10.62 -15.82 -0.71
N LYS A 66 10.95 -16.84 0.08
CA LYS A 66 11.64 -16.66 1.37
C LYS A 66 12.95 -15.91 1.17
N ASN A 67 13.75 -16.32 0.18
CA ASN A 67 15.01 -15.67 -0.16
C ASN A 67 14.80 -14.26 -0.73
N PHE A 68 13.79 -14.10 -1.60
CA PHE A 68 13.40 -12.84 -2.21
C PHE A 68 12.99 -11.80 -1.15
N LEU A 69 12.20 -12.21 -0.15
CA LEU A 69 11.74 -11.36 0.95
C LEU A 69 12.78 -11.22 2.08
N LYS A 70 13.83 -12.06 2.08
CA LYS A 70 14.78 -12.23 3.19
C LYS A 70 14.07 -12.57 4.50
N PHE A 71 13.07 -13.45 4.43
CA PHE A 71 12.25 -13.85 5.55
C PHE A 71 12.78 -15.12 6.22
N ASP A 72 12.53 -15.25 7.52
CA ASP A 72 12.60 -16.53 8.20
C ASP A 72 11.33 -17.38 7.97
N ASP A 73 11.31 -18.60 8.50
CA ASP A 73 10.15 -19.48 8.34
C ASP A 73 8.92 -19.00 9.11
N GLN A 74 9.09 -18.29 10.23
CA GLN A 74 7.97 -17.76 11.00
C GLN A 74 7.26 -16.65 10.22
N GLN A 75 8.02 -15.76 9.60
CA GLN A 75 7.54 -14.69 8.72
C GLN A 75 6.86 -15.25 7.47
N MET A 76 7.49 -16.21 6.80
CA MET A 76 6.90 -16.86 5.62
C MET A 76 5.59 -17.59 5.95
N ASN A 77 5.57 -18.36 7.04
CA ASN A 77 4.36 -19.06 7.47
C ASN A 77 3.23 -18.08 7.81
N TYR A 78 3.55 -16.92 8.37
CA TYR A 78 2.57 -15.88 8.65
C TYR A 78 1.96 -15.30 7.37
N ILE A 79 2.77 -14.89 6.40
CA ILE A 79 2.28 -14.36 5.12
C ILE A 79 1.39 -15.39 4.39
N LEU A 80 1.84 -16.64 4.30
CA LEU A 80 1.06 -17.71 3.68
C LEU A 80 -0.24 -18.00 4.44
N SER A 81 -0.26 -17.81 5.77
CA SER A 81 -1.49 -17.95 6.56
C SER A 81 -2.52 -16.87 6.24
N LEU A 82 -2.09 -15.64 5.98
CA LEU A 82 -2.96 -14.55 5.55
C LEU A 82 -3.45 -14.75 4.12
N GLU A 83 -2.56 -15.18 3.21
CA GLU A 83 -2.94 -15.49 1.82
C GLU A 83 -4.00 -16.62 1.77
N ARG A 84 -3.85 -17.64 2.63
CA ARG A 84 -4.89 -18.67 2.87
C ARG A 84 -6.20 -18.07 3.36
N ALA A 85 -6.16 -17.17 4.33
CA ALA A 85 -7.36 -16.54 4.88
C ALA A 85 -8.13 -15.79 3.80
N MET A 86 -7.42 -15.00 2.98
CA MET A 86 -7.98 -14.29 1.81
C MET A 86 -8.67 -15.26 0.84
N MET A 87 -8.05 -16.40 0.53
CA MET A 87 -8.66 -17.43 -0.34
C MET A 87 -9.88 -18.11 0.29
N ARG A 88 -9.88 -18.34 1.61
CA ARG A 88 -11.06 -18.90 2.30
C ARG A 88 -12.25 -17.95 2.22
N THR A 89 -12.01 -16.66 2.35
CA THR A 89 -13.01 -15.62 2.11
C THR A 89 -13.55 -15.70 0.67
N GLN A 90 -12.70 -15.97 -0.33
CA GLN A 90 -13.13 -16.26 -1.72
C GLN A 90 -14.12 -17.43 -1.79
N HIS A 91 -13.72 -18.59 -1.25
CA HIS A 91 -14.50 -19.82 -1.39
C HIS A 91 -15.85 -19.75 -0.67
N ARG A 92 -15.93 -19.05 0.46
CA ARG A 92 -17.18 -18.86 1.21
C ARG A 92 -18.19 -18.01 0.44
N ASN A 93 -17.73 -16.95 -0.23
CA ASN A 93 -18.59 -16.07 -1.02
C ASN A 93 -19.18 -16.78 -2.24
N ASN A 94 -18.47 -17.77 -2.81
CA ASN A 94 -18.97 -18.58 -3.93
C ASN A 94 -19.96 -19.68 -3.53
N LYS A 95 -20.12 -19.98 -2.22
CA LYS A 95 -20.94 -21.12 -1.75
C LYS A 95 -22.13 -20.73 -0.85
N ARG A 96 -22.22 -19.50 -0.33
CA ARG A 96 -23.21 -19.16 0.72
C ARG A 96 -23.80 -17.75 0.54
N HIS A 97 -25.08 -17.67 0.22
CA HIS A 97 -25.90 -16.43 0.23
C HIS A 97 -26.56 -16.10 1.59
N LYS A 98 -26.15 -16.73 2.71
CA LYS A 98 -26.68 -16.37 4.03
C LYS A 98 -25.95 -15.16 4.59
N ARG A 99 -26.72 -14.16 5.06
CA ARG A 99 -26.29 -12.88 5.68
C ARG A 99 -25.00 -13.03 6.50
N GLN A 100 -23.86 -12.85 5.85
CA GLN A 100 -22.61 -12.59 6.56
C GLN A 100 -22.75 -11.20 7.19
N ALA A 101 -22.19 -10.99 8.38
CA ALA A 101 -21.99 -9.65 8.88
C ALA A 101 -21.18 -8.89 7.81
N MET A 102 -21.79 -7.92 7.14
CA MET A 102 -21.10 -7.19 6.09
C MET A 102 -19.93 -6.46 6.74
N MET A 103 -18.72 -6.79 6.29
CA MET A 103 -17.52 -6.00 6.60
C MET A 103 -17.85 -4.54 6.30
N ARG A 104 -17.58 -3.66 7.27
CA ARG A 104 -17.88 -2.24 7.12
C ARG A 104 -17.21 -1.70 5.85
N PRO A 105 -17.89 -0.78 5.13
CA PRO A 105 -17.24 -0.06 4.05
C PRO A 105 -16.00 0.67 4.57
N ARG A 106 -14.93 0.71 3.78
CA ARG A 106 -13.76 1.54 4.04
C ARG A 106 -14.19 3.01 3.93
N GLN A 107 -13.95 3.82 4.95
CA GLN A 107 -14.42 5.21 5.02
C GLN A 107 -13.23 6.17 5.10
N GLU A 108 -13.48 7.47 4.94
CA GLU A 108 -12.45 8.47 5.12
C GLU A 108 -12.03 8.53 6.61
N CYS A 109 -10.73 8.58 6.91
CA CYS A 109 -10.24 8.44 8.29
C CYS A 109 -10.77 9.51 9.26
N ARG A 110 -11.02 10.73 8.78
CA ARG A 110 -11.58 11.85 9.54
C ARG A 110 -13.10 11.74 9.75
N THR A 111 -13.81 10.83 9.08
CA THR A 111 -15.24 10.58 9.34
C THR A 111 -15.51 9.41 10.26
N LEU A 112 -14.48 8.65 10.66
CA LEU A 112 -14.64 7.58 11.63
C LEU A 112 -15.11 8.12 12.98
N SER A 113 -16.03 7.38 13.62
CA SER A 113 -16.36 7.60 15.02
C SER A 113 -15.14 7.33 15.92
N ASP A 114 -15.09 7.95 17.10
CA ASP A 114 -13.97 7.76 18.03
C ASP A 114 -13.76 6.27 18.43
N PRO A 115 -14.81 5.47 18.71
CA PRO A 115 -14.65 4.03 18.94
C PRO A 115 -14.07 3.28 17.74
N ASP A 116 -14.48 3.64 16.51
CA ASP A 116 -14.03 2.95 15.30
C ASP A 116 -12.58 3.32 14.95
N ARG A 117 -12.22 4.59 15.12
CA ARG A 117 -10.84 5.08 14.98
C ARG A 117 -9.93 4.42 16.00
N ASN A 118 -10.34 4.37 17.27
CA ASN A 118 -9.57 3.72 18.34
C ASN A 118 -9.43 2.21 18.12
N ALA A 119 -10.47 1.55 17.62
CA ALA A 119 -10.45 0.13 17.28
C ALA A 119 -9.45 -0.16 16.14
N LEU A 120 -9.45 0.65 15.09
CA LEU A 120 -8.55 0.49 13.95
C LEU A 120 -7.11 0.78 14.33
N PHE A 121 -6.83 1.93 14.93
CA PHE A 121 -5.46 2.34 15.27
C PHE A 121 -4.87 1.43 16.36
N GLY A 122 -5.69 1.00 17.33
CA GLY A 122 -5.28 0.05 18.36
C GLY A 122 -4.92 -1.32 17.78
N ALA A 123 -5.65 -1.78 16.75
CA ALA A 123 -5.30 -3.02 16.04
C ALA A 123 -3.96 -2.89 15.30
N ILE A 124 -3.68 -1.74 14.68
CA ILE A 124 -2.39 -1.47 14.02
C ILE A 124 -1.23 -1.46 15.03
N VAL A 125 -1.42 -0.79 16.17
CA VAL A 125 -0.42 -0.76 17.26
C VAL A 125 -0.18 -2.16 17.82
N THR A 126 -1.23 -2.95 18.00
CA THR A 126 -1.13 -4.35 18.46
C THR A 126 -0.38 -5.20 17.44
N LEU A 127 -0.64 -5.02 16.15
CA LEU A 127 0.05 -5.72 15.07
C LEU A 127 1.55 -5.40 15.02
N LYS A 128 1.94 -4.19 15.46
CA LYS A 128 3.34 -3.78 15.58
C LYS A 128 4.06 -4.44 16.74
N GLN A 129 3.36 -4.72 17.84
CA GLN A 129 3.98 -5.38 18.99
C GLN A 129 4.51 -6.77 18.62
N PRO A 130 5.71 -7.15 19.06
CA PRO A 130 6.24 -8.48 18.81
C PRO A 130 5.33 -9.58 19.39
N PHE A 131 4.97 -10.55 18.58
CA PHE A 131 4.30 -11.78 18.98
C PHE A 131 5.23 -12.96 18.69
N SER A 132 5.63 -13.70 19.73
CA SER A 132 6.64 -14.76 19.64
C SER A 132 7.93 -14.27 18.97
N GLY A 133 8.44 -13.10 19.39
CA GLY A 133 9.67 -12.51 18.87
C GLY A 133 9.57 -11.79 17.52
N MET A 134 8.44 -11.91 16.81
CA MET A 134 8.25 -11.34 15.47
C MET A 134 7.21 -10.22 15.49
N SER A 135 7.53 -9.05 14.91
CA SER A 135 6.53 -8.01 14.65
C SER A 135 5.78 -8.31 13.36
N ARG A 136 4.48 -8.62 13.46
CA ARG A 136 3.63 -8.92 12.30
C ARG A 136 3.50 -7.72 11.35
N TYR A 137 3.43 -6.51 11.90
CA TYR A 137 3.46 -5.27 11.10
C TYR A 137 4.75 -5.17 10.29
N ASN A 138 5.93 -5.36 10.90
CA ASN A 138 7.19 -5.25 10.18
C ASN A 138 7.32 -6.31 9.10
N THR A 139 6.83 -7.53 9.36
CA THR A 139 6.77 -8.60 8.34
C THR A 139 5.91 -8.17 7.15
N LEU A 140 4.74 -7.57 7.38
CA LEU A 140 3.90 -7.05 6.30
C LEU A 140 4.59 -5.88 5.57
N ALA A 141 5.15 -4.91 6.30
CA ALA A 141 5.85 -3.77 5.71
C ALA A 141 7.03 -4.21 4.83
N ALA A 142 7.79 -5.23 5.25
CA ALA A 142 8.93 -5.75 4.51
C ALA A 142 8.59 -6.49 3.21
N MET A 143 7.31 -6.78 2.94
CA MET A 143 6.89 -7.31 1.64
C MET A 143 7.09 -6.31 0.49
N HIS A 144 7.08 -5.01 0.78
CA HIS A 144 7.22 -3.93 -0.21
C HIS A 144 8.68 -3.58 -0.53
N ASN A 145 9.56 -4.57 -0.62
CA ASN A 145 11.00 -4.37 -0.76
C ASN A 145 11.47 -4.07 -2.19
N LEU A 146 12.79 -3.84 -2.36
CA LEU A 146 13.42 -3.59 -3.67
C LEU A 146 13.12 -4.66 -4.72
N GLN A 147 13.00 -5.92 -4.29
CA GLN A 147 12.72 -7.01 -5.22
C GLN A 147 11.25 -6.94 -5.69
N ALA A 148 10.31 -6.55 -4.82
CA ALA A 148 8.90 -6.32 -5.16
C ALA A 148 8.69 -5.06 -6.00
N PHE A 149 9.55 -4.04 -5.86
CA PHE A 149 9.47 -2.77 -6.59
C PHE A 149 9.19 -2.93 -8.09
N GLY A 150 9.94 -3.81 -8.77
CA GLY A 150 9.80 -4.01 -10.22
C GLY A 150 8.47 -4.62 -10.66
N ASN A 151 7.72 -5.22 -9.74
CA ASN A 151 6.39 -5.78 -9.97
C ASN A 151 5.28 -4.87 -9.43
N ALA A 152 5.54 -4.14 -8.35
CA ALA A 152 4.59 -3.28 -7.65
C ALA A 152 4.56 -1.84 -8.16
N HIS A 153 5.58 -1.38 -8.88
CA HIS A 153 5.73 0.03 -9.31
C HIS A 153 6.15 0.19 -10.75
N ASN A 154 5.88 1.36 -11.32
CA ASN A 154 6.23 1.79 -12.67
C ASN A 154 5.59 0.99 -13.79
N GLY A 155 4.45 0.33 -13.54
CA GLY A 155 3.76 -0.41 -14.59
C GLY A 155 2.33 -0.83 -14.25
N PRO A 156 1.66 -1.60 -15.14
CA PRO A 156 0.23 -1.86 -15.02
C PRO A 156 -0.19 -2.61 -13.75
N ASN A 157 0.72 -3.38 -13.16
CA ASN A 157 0.42 -4.15 -11.95
C ASN A 157 0.36 -3.28 -10.68
N PHE A 158 0.78 -2.01 -10.72
CA PHE A 158 0.80 -1.12 -9.55
C PHE A 158 -0.50 -1.15 -8.74
N LEU A 159 -1.64 -0.97 -9.42
CA LEU A 159 -2.95 -0.98 -8.80
C LEU A 159 -3.33 -2.36 -8.22
N GLY A 160 -3.07 -3.42 -8.98
CA GLY A 160 -3.42 -4.79 -8.61
C GLY A 160 -2.61 -5.30 -7.41
N TRP A 161 -1.29 -5.10 -7.45
CA TRP A 161 -0.38 -5.49 -6.38
C TRP A 161 -0.75 -4.81 -5.06
N HIS A 162 -0.90 -3.48 -5.08
CA HIS A 162 -1.25 -2.75 -3.87
C HIS A 162 -2.64 -3.14 -3.34
N ARG A 163 -3.64 -3.39 -4.18
CA ARG A 163 -4.96 -3.87 -3.71
C ARG A 163 -4.87 -5.22 -2.99
N VAL A 164 -4.11 -6.18 -3.53
CA VAL A 164 -3.89 -7.48 -2.86
C VAL A 164 -3.16 -7.28 -1.54
N TYR A 165 -2.14 -6.43 -1.51
CA TYR A 165 -1.38 -6.08 -0.32
C TYR A 165 -2.23 -5.43 0.77
N LEU A 166 -3.09 -4.46 0.42
CA LEU A 166 -4.03 -3.83 1.33
C LEU A 166 -5.04 -4.81 1.91
N ASN A 167 -5.51 -5.77 1.09
CA ASN A 167 -6.42 -6.81 1.57
C ASN A 167 -5.73 -7.77 2.55
N MET A 168 -4.47 -8.14 2.30
CA MET A 168 -3.67 -8.93 3.23
C MET A 168 -3.47 -8.20 4.57
N TYR A 169 -3.19 -6.90 4.51
CA TYR A 169 -3.06 -6.07 5.71
C TYR A 169 -4.39 -5.96 6.48
N GLU A 170 -5.52 -5.78 5.79
CA GLU A 170 -6.83 -5.74 6.43
C GLU A 170 -7.20 -7.10 7.08
N GLU A 171 -6.87 -8.23 6.45
CA GLU A 171 -7.03 -9.56 7.04
C GLU A 171 -6.17 -9.73 8.31
N ALA A 172 -4.92 -9.25 8.31
CA ALA A 172 -4.09 -9.25 9.52
C ALA A 172 -4.72 -8.43 10.66
N LEU A 173 -5.37 -7.31 10.35
CA LEU A 173 -6.10 -6.52 11.34
C LEU A 173 -7.39 -7.22 11.81
N GLN A 174 -8.06 -8.01 10.96
CA GLN A 174 -9.21 -8.83 11.37
C GLN A 174 -8.83 -9.87 12.42
N GLU A 175 -7.63 -10.46 12.33
CA GLU A 175 -7.14 -11.43 13.33
C GLU A 175 -7.02 -10.80 14.72
N ILE A 176 -6.66 -9.51 14.78
CA ILE A 176 -6.56 -8.75 16.03
C ILE A 176 -7.94 -8.33 16.53
N ARG A 177 -8.76 -7.77 15.63
CA ARG A 177 -10.08 -7.25 15.98
C ARG A 177 -11.08 -7.48 14.84
N PRO A 178 -11.97 -8.49 14.95
CA PRO A 178 -12.99 -8.74 13.95
C PRO A 178 -13.89 -7.51 13.72
N GLY A 179 -14.16 -7.21 12.45
CA GLY A 179 -15.07 -6.14 12.04
C GLY A 179 -14.44 -4.76 11.89
N VAL A 180 -13.14 -4.59 12.17
CA VAL A 180 -12.43 -3.37 11.76
C VAL A 180 -12.41 -3.26 10.23
N ALA A 181 -12.30 -2.06 9.69
CA ALA A 181 -12.06 -1.86 8.27
C ALA A 181 -11.02 -0.75 8.14
N LEU A 182 -10.15 -0.87 7.13
CA LEU A 182 -9.20 0.20 6.86
C LEU A 182 -9.96 1.49 6.49
N CYS A 183 -9.41 2.63 6.87
CA CYS A 183 -9.87 3.93 6.38
C CYS A 183 -8.93 4.44 5.28
N TYR A 184 -9.41 5.34 4.43
CA TYR A 184 -8.58 6.04 3.46
C TYR A 184 -8.32 7.48 3.91
N TRP A 185 -7.13 7.98 3.62
CA TRP A 185 -6.80 9.38 3.77
C TRP A 185 -6.92 10.08 2.42
N ASP A 186 -7.99 10.83 2.22
CA ASP A 186 -8.11 11.66 1.02
C ASP A 186 -7.30 12.95 1.18
N SER A 187 -6.08 12.92 0.65
CA SER A 187 -5.17 14.07 0.64
C SER A 187 -5.60 15.21 -0.28
N THR A 188 -6.63 15.03 -1.13
CA THR A 188 -7.19 16.13 -1.93
C THR A 188 -7.91 17.16 -1.06
N LEU A 189 -8.44 16.78 0.11
CA LEU A 189 -9.03 17.75 1.05
C LEU A 189 -7.97 18.60 1.75
N ASP A 190 -6.78 18.05 1.91
CA ASP A 190 -5.63 18.71 2.47
C ASP A 190 -4.99 19.64 1.44
N TYR A 191 -4.95 19.22 0.17
CA TYR A 191 -4.49 20.05 -0.96
C TYR A 191 -5.30 21.35 -1.07
N LEU A 192 -6.61 21.31 -0.79
CA LEU A 192 -7.48 22.49 -0.83
C LEU A 192 -7.25 23.49 0.31
N MET A 193 -6.37 23.19 1.27
CA MET A 193 -5.95 24.18 2.26
C MET A 193 -5.05 25.23 1.59
N PRO A 194 -5.18 26.53 1.93
CA PRO A 194 -4.42 27.59 1.27
C PRO A 194 -2.93 27.56 1.64
N GLY A 195 -2.06 27.52 0.63
CA GLY A 195 -0.61 27.69 0.75
C GLY A 195 0.03 26.88 1.88
N ASP A 196 0.80 27.57 2.74
CA ASP A 196 1.53 26.93 3.84
C ASP A 196 0.63 26.31 4.92
N SER A 197 -0.66 26.64 4.96
CA SER A 197 -1.58 26.04 5.93
C SER A 197 -1.78 24.53 5.73
N GLN A 198 -1.46 24.00 4.53
CA GLN A 198 -1.42 22.56 4.27
C GLN A 198 -0.50 21.81 5.24
N ARG A 199 0.61 22.43 5.69
CA ARG A 199 1.47 21.82 6.71
C ARG A 199 0.77 21.67 8.06
N ARG A 200 -0.27 22.46 8.32
CA ARG A 200 -1.05 22.42 9.56
C ARG A 200 -2.29 21.54 9.42
N THR A 201 -2.38 20.68 8.40
CA THR A 201 -3.52 19.77 8.29
C THR A 201 -3.73 18.95 9.56
N VAL A 202 -4.99 18.85 9.97
CA VAL A 202 -5.42 18.01 11.10
C VAL A 202 -5.23 16.52 10.86
N ALA A 203 -4.99 16.06 9.63
CA ALA A 203 -4.61 14.66 9.36
C ALA A 203 -3.40 14.23 10.21
N PHE A 204 -2.46 15.15 10.45
CA PHE A 204 -1.27 14.94 11.28
C PHE A 204 -1.45 15.52 12.69
N SER A 205 -2.58 15.22 13.34
CA SER A 205 -2.88 15.55 14.75
C SER A 205 -2.69 14.35 15.67
N ASP A 206 -2.71 14.59 16.98
CA ASP A 206 -2.68 13.56 18.01
C ASP A 206 -3.89 12.61 17.96
N GLU A 207 -5.04 13.08 17.49
CA GLU A 207 -6.23 12.23 17.32
C GLU A 207 -6.18 11.32 16.08
N LEU A 208 -5.31 11.64 15.12
CA LEU A 208 -5.21 10.97 13.82
C LEU A 208 -3.83 10.32 13.67
N PHE A 209 -3.00 10.78 12.72
CA PHE A 209 -1.77 10.07 12.35
C PHE A 209 -0.56 10.41 13.23
N GLY A 210 -0.71 11.32 14.19
CA GLY A 210 0.38 11.92 14.93
C GLY A 210 1.03 13.08 14.16
N ASN A 211 1.86 13.87 14.86
CA ASN A 211 2.48 15.07 14.33
C ASN A 211 3.23 14.82 13.02
N GLY A 212 3.24 15.86 12.18
CA GLY A 212 3.75 15.79 10.81
C GLY A 212 5.19 16.27 10.65
N ARG A 213 5.74 16.96 11.65
CA ARG A 213 7.12 17.46 11.61
C ARG A 213 7.92 16.94 12.80
N GLY A 214 9.12 16.44 12.52
CA GLY A 214 10.01 15.88 13.53
C GLY A 214 9.68 14.43 13.89
N ALA A 215 10.11 14.01 15.08
CA ALA A 215 9.78 12.68 15.60
C ALA A 215 8.30 12.60 15.96
N VAL A 216 7.65 11.47 15.66
CA VAL A 216 6.24 11.26 16.01
C VAL A 216 6.12 10.96 17.49
N ILE A 217 5.56 11.91 18.24
CA ILE A 217 5.52 11.92 19.72
C ILE A 217 4.11 11.90 20.31
N ASN A 218 3.08 12.07 19.48
CA ASN A 218 1.67 12.02 19.89
C ASN A 218 0.89 11.01 19.02
N SER A 219 -0.41 10.90 19.29
CA SER A 219 -1.31 9.85 18.79
C SER A 219 -1.00 8.43 19.28
N GLN A 220 -1.81 7.47 18.84
CA GLN A 220 -1.55 6.05 19.09
C GLN A 220 -0.27 5.56 18.39
N PHE A 221 0.25 6.31 17.41
CA PHE A 221 1.51 6.03 16.72
C PHE A 221 2.73 6.74 17.35
N ALA A 222 2.59 7.32 18.55
CA ALA A 222 3.72 7.89 19.28
C ALA A 222 4.82 6.84 19.55
N ASN A 223 6.08 7.28 19.54
CA ASN A 223 7.25 6.42 19.81
C ASN A 223 7.39 5.23 18.84
N TRP A 224 6.77 5.30 17.66
CA TRP A 224 6.89 4.27 16.64
C TRP A 224 8.34 4.09 16.23
N ARG A 225 8.80 2.84 16.22
CA ARG A 225 10.17 2.47 15.83
C ARG A 225 10.17 1.82 14.44
N LEU A 226 11.06 2.28 13.59
CA LEU A 226 11.36 1.67 12.30
C LEU A 226 12.11 0.34 12.48
N SER A 227 12.26 -0.43 11.40
CA SER A 227 12.94 -1.73 11.40
C SER A 227 14.41 -1.64 11.83
N ASP A 228 15.06 -0.50 11.59
CA ASP A 228 16.42 -0.16 12.05
C ASP A 228 16.46 0.43 13.48
N ASN A 229 15.35 0.35 14.23
CA ASN A 229 15.19 0.86 15.58
C ASN A 229 15.29 2.40 15.73
N THR A 230 15.29 3.15 14.62
CA THR A 230 15.19 4.61 14.67
C THR A 230 13.74 5.06 14.91
N PRO A 231 13.50 6.22 15.54
CA PRO A 231 12.14 6.73 15.73
C PRO A 231 11.56 7.19 14.38
N LEU A 232 10.26 6.95 14.19
CA LEU A 232 9.50 7.48 13.06
C LEU A 232 9.60 9.02 13.06
N ARG A 233 10.03 9.57 11.92
CA ARG A 233 10.15 11.00 11.68
C ARG A 233 9.45 11.39 10.39
N ARG A 234 8.75 12.52 10.41
CA ARG A 234 8.07 13.11 9.24
C ARG A 234 8.51 14.54 9.02
N MET A 235 8.36 15.01 7.79
CA MET A 235 8.78 16.35 7.35
C MET A 235 7.76 16.89 6.35
N ILE A 236 6.50 16.99 6.78
CA ILE A 236 5.39 17.24 5.84
C ILE A 236 5.54 18.55 5.05
N GLY A 237 5.45 18.38 3.73
CA GLY A 237 5.69 19.32 2.66
C GLY A 237 7.08 19.96 2.63
N GLU A 238 8.08 19.50 3.38
CA GLU A 238 9.43 20.09 3.25
C GLU A 238 10.05 19.80 1.88
N ASN A 239 9.71 18.64 1.30
CA ASN A 239 10.09 18.30 -0.06
C ASN A 239 9.22 19.08 -1.05
N ASN A 240 9.83 19.57 -2.14
CA ASN A 240 9.15 20.32 -3.20
C ASN A 240 8.21 19.43 -4.02
N SER A 241 7.09 19.01 -3.42
CA SER A 241 6.09 18.13 -4.00
C SER A 241 4.68 18.51 -3.50
N SER A 242 3.66 17.81 -4.01
CA SER A 242 2.25 18.13 -3.81
C SER A 242 1.55 17.07 -2.97
N LEU A 243 0.42 17.42 -2.35
CA LEU A 243 -0.61 16.43 -2.03
C LEU A 243 -1.32 16.00 -3.33
N THR A 244 -2.14 14.94 -3.28
CA THR A 244 -2.91 14.52 -4.47
C THR A 244 -3.84 15.63 -4.94
N ARG A 245 -3.76 15.96 -6.24
CA ARG A 245 -4.52 17.06 -6.84
C ARG A 245 -5.97 16.63 -7.13
N PRO A 246 -6.99 17.34 -6.63
CA PRO A 246 -8.39 17.01 -6.89
C PRO A 246 -8.73 17.08 -8.39
N GLY A 247 -8.15 18.02 -9.14
CA GLY A 247 -8.37 18.14 -10.58
C GLY A 247 -7.93 16.91 -11.39
N ILE A 248 -6.88 16.21 -10.95
CA ILE A 248 -6.44 14.95 -11.57
C ILE A 248 -7.42 13.82 -11.26
N VAL A 249 -7.95 13.76 -10.04
CA VAL A 249 -9.00 12.80 -9.67
C VAL A 249 -10.25 13.05 -10.52
N ASP A 250 -10.69 14.30 -10.64
CA ASP A 250 -11.86 14.68 -11.45
C ASP A 250 -11.63 14.33 -12.92
N LEU A 251 -10.44 14.58 -13.47
CA LEU A 251 -10.07 14.18 -14.83
C LEU A 251 -10.22 12.67 -15.03
N ILE A 252 -9.64 11.85 -14.15
CA ILE A 252 -9.72 10.38 -14.22
C ILE A 252 -11.18 9.92 -14.19
N LEU A 253 -12.01 10.51 -13.33
CA LEU A 253 -13.38 10.06 -13.10
C LEU A 253 -14.39 10.59 -14.11
N THR A 254 -14.13 11.74 -14.75
CA THR A 254 -15.13 12.41 -15.60
C THR A 254 -14.77 12.44 -17.09
N ASP A 255 -13.49 12.40 -17.47
CA ASP A 255 -13.10 12.49 -18.89
C ASP A 255 -13.49 11.20 -19.64
N PRO A 256 -14.35 11.25 -20.67
CA PRO A 256 -14.81 10.06 -21.38
C PRO A 256 -13.70 9.33 -22.18
N ARG A 257 -12.57 9.99 -22.43
CA ARG A 257 -11.40 9.40 -23.11
C ARG A 257 -10.60 8.49 -22.18
N ILE A 258 -10.63 8.75 -20.87
CA ILE A 258 -10.02 7.90 -19.84
C ILE A 258 -11.02 6.80 -19.48
N ASN A 259 -11.06 5.75 -20.29
CA ASN A 259 -12.07 4.68 -20.22
C ASN A 259 -11.49 3.24 -20.18
N ARG A 260 -10.18 3.10 -19.97
CA ARG A 260 -9.46 1.83 -19.83
C ARG A 260 -8.28 1.99 -18.90
N HIS A 261 -7.86 0.92 -18.23
CA HIS A 261 -6.76 0.96 -17.24
C HIS A 261 -5.45 1.48 -17.83
N ARG A 262 -5.16 1.20 -19.11
CA ARG A 262 -3.99 1.75 -19.81
C ARG A 262 -3.89 3.27 -19.80
N TRP A 263 -5.00 3.98 -19.59
CA TRP A 263 -5.00 5.44 -19.52
C TRP A 263 -4.65 5.97 -18.13
N ILE A 264 -4.64 5.15 -17.09
CA ILE A 264 -4.34 5.59 -15.72
C ILE A 264 -3.08 4.92 -15.14
N VAL A 265 -2.52 3.89 -15.78
CA VAL A 265 -1.29 3.21 -15.32
C VAL A 265 -0.06 3.57 -16.15
N ASN A 266 1.12 3.27 -15.60
CA ASN A 266 2.39 3.35 -16.32
C ASN A 266 2.57 2.17 -17.28
N GLU A 267 3.41 2.34 -18.31
CA GLU A 267 3.67 1.31 -19.32
C GLU A 267 4.69 0.23 -18.89
N GLY A 268 5.55 0.54 -17.92
CA GLY A 268 6.73 -0.28 -17.62
C GLY A 268 8.01 0.19 -18.30
N SER A 269 8.03 1.32 -19.03
CA SER A 269 9.24 1.74 -19.75
C SER A 269 10.30 2.32 -18.79
N ARG A 270 11.51 1.76 -18.87
CA ARG A 270 12.72 2.43 -18.38
C ARG A 270 13.12 3.47 -19.42
N PHE A 271 13.30 4.71 -18.97
CA PHE A 271 13.97 5.85 -19.60
C PHE A 271 14.06 5.88 -21.15
N ASN A 272 13.61 7.01 -21.74
CA ASN A 272 13.85 7.45 -23.12
C ASN A 272 12.86 7.01 -24.22
N GLN A 273 11.63 6.61 -23.87
CA GLN A 273 10.52 6.49 -24.83
C GLN A 273 9.32 7.29 -24.33
N SER A 274 8.63 8.01 -25.23
CA SER A 274 7.32 8.59 -24.93
C SER A 274 6.38 7.46 -24.51
N PRO A 275 5.92 7.42 -23.25
CA PRO A 275 5.09 6.31 -22.80
C PRO A 275 3.80 6.28 -23.62
N ARG A 276 3.31 5.09 -23.97
CA ARG A 276 2.03 4.91 -24.67
C ARG A 276 0.85 4.94 -23.70
N PHE A 277 1.10 4.66 -22.42
CA PHE A 277 0.08 4.57 -21.35
C PHE A 277 0.01 5.86 -20.53
N GLY A 278 -1.07 6.07 -19.79
CA GLY A 278 -1.31 7.29 -19.02
C GLY A 278 -2.12 8.35 -19.78
N PHE A 279 -2.46 9.42 -19.08
CA PHE A 279 -3.21 10.57 -19.59
C PHE A 279 -2.30 11.79 -19.70
N ILE A 280 -2.76 12.87 -20.34
CA ILE A 280 -2.03 14.15 -20.37
C ILE A 280 -2.46 14.96 -19.16
N ASP A 281 -1.50 15.35 -18.32
CA ASP A 281 -1.72 16.26 -17.20
C ASP A 281 -2.00 17.67 -17.75
N PRO A 282 -3.18 18.26 -17.45
CA PRO A 282 -3.54 19.58 -17.96
C PRO A 282 -2.63 20.70 -17.44
N ASP A 283 -2.02 20.54 -16.26
CA ASP A 283 -1.17 21.58 -15.66
C ASP A 283 0.24 21.58 -16.29
N SER A 284 0.78 20.40 -16.61
CA SER A 284 2.16 20.27 -17.12
C SER A 284 2.25 20.00 -18.63
N GLY A 285 1.15 19.60 -19.28
CA GLY A 285 1.14 19.14 -20.67
C GLY A 285 1.88 17.82 -20.90
N MET A 286 2.42 17.21 -19.85
CA MET A 286 3.19 15.98 -19.91
C MET A 286 2.31 14.76 -19.65
N ARG A 287 2.79 13.60 -20.09
CA ARG A 287 2.15 12.32 -19.82
C ARG A 287 2.29 11.96 -18.34
N HIS A 288 1.17 11.61 -17.73
CA HIS A 288 1.01 11.36 -16.31
C HIS A 288 0.23 10.07 -16.07
N SER A 289 0.27 9.58 -14.83
CA SER A 289 -0.44 8.37 -14.43
C SER A 289 -0.92 8.50 -12.99
N TRP A 290 -1.81 7.60 -12.58
CA TRP A 290 -2.31 7.58 -11.21
C TRP A 290 -1.21 7.26 -10.19
N GLU A 291 -0.24 6.43 -10.56
CA GLU A 291 0.94 6.17 -9.74
C GLU A 291 1.80 7.44 -9.55
N ARG A 292 2.06 8.20 -10.62
CA ARG A 292 2.82 9.46 -10.50
C ARG A 292 2.09 10.51 -9.66
N GLU A 293 0.76 10.54 -9.71
CA GLU A 293 -0.04 11.41 -8.84
C GLU A 293 -0.06 10.93 -7.39
N HIS A 294 0.11 9.64 -7.16
CA HIS A 294 0.28 9.04 -5.83
C HIS A 294 1.66 9.37 -5.22
N ASP A 295 2.71 9.39 -6.04
CA ASP A 295 4.09 9.63 -5.62
C ASP A 295 4.25 11.01 -4.97
N ASN A 296 3.49 11.99 -5.45
CA ASN A 296 3.35 13.33 -4.87
C ASN A 296 3.20 13.28 -3.35
N THR A 297 2.19 12.55 -2.87
CA THR A 297 1.86 12.53 -1.44
C THR A 297 2.92 11.78 -0.63
N HIS A 298 3.55 10.74 -1.16
CA HIS A 298 4.71 10.10 -0.51
C HIS A 298 5.84 11.09 -0.25
N VAL A 299 6.23 11.82 -1.30
CA VAL A 299 7.29 12.83 -1.23
C VAL A 299 6.86 13.97 -0.30
N TRP A 300 5.60 14.41 -0.37
CA TRP A 300 5.06 15.45 0.50
C TRP A 300 5.09 15.04 1.98
N VAL A 301 4.74 13.80 2.34
CA VAL A 301 4.81 13.39 3.77
C VAL A 301 6.26 13.41 4.28
N GLY A 302 7.21 13.07 3.40
CA GLY A 302 8.62 13.09 3.74
C GLY A 302 9.02 11.96 4.69
N GLY A 303 10.23 12.05 5.25
CA GLY A 303 10.74 11.00 6.14
C GLY A 303 10.83 9.64 5.45
N ILE A 304 10.39 8.56 6.11
CA ILE A 304 10.46 7.21 5.53
C ILE A 304 9.50 7.00 4.36
N MET A 305 8.45 7.83 4.21
CA MET A 305 7.50 7.75 3.09
C MET A 305 8.16 8.03 1.73
N VAL A 306 9.31 8.71 1.67
CA VAL A 306 10.03 8.91 0.40
C VAL A 306 10.84 7.68 -0.03
N ASN A 307 11.10 6.76 0.91
CA ASN A 307 11.83 5.55 0.61
C ASN A 307 10.83 4.52 0.07
N VAL A 308 10.91 4.26 -1.24
CA VAL A 308 9.96 3.36 -1.89
C VAL A 308 9.91 2.01 -1.17
N GLU A 309 11.05 1.41 -0.81
CA GLU A 309 11.11 0.08 -0.19
C GLU A 309 10.59 0.01 1.26
N ARG A 310 10.70 1.13 1.98
CA ARG A 310 10.46 1.18 3.43
C ARG A 310 9.27 2.05 3.80
N SER A 311 8.62 2.68 2.83
CA SER A 311 7.47 3.56 3.06
C SER A 311 6.35 2.92 3.89
N PRO A 312 6.05 1.59 3.79
CA PRO A 312 5.05 0.97 4.67
C PRO A 312 5.46 0.88 6.14
N GLU A 313 6.71 1.19 6.51
CA GLU A 313 7.10 1.28 7.91
C GLU A 313 6.42 2.46 8.64
N ASP A 314 5.94 3.48 7.91
CA ASP A 314 5.03 4.51 8.42
C ASP A 314 3.56 4.06 8.25
N PRO A 315 2.74 4.02 9.32
CA PRO A 315 1.32 3.68 9.22
C PRO A 315 0.52 4.51 8.20
N VAL A 316 0.96 5.73 7.89
CA VAL A 316 0.30 6.61 6.90
C VAL A 316 0.29 6.00 5.49
N PHE A 317 1.27 5.14 5.16
CA PHE A 317 1.30 4.39 3.91
C PHE A 317 -0.03 3.72 3.61
N TRP A 318 -0.58 2.99 4.58
CA TRP A 318 -1.79 2.20 4.39
C TRP A 318 -2.98 3.10 4.09
N PHE A 319 -3.14 4.21 4.82
CA PHE A 319 -4.25 5.14 4.62
C PHE A 319 -4.15 5.88 3.28
N HIS A 320 -2.93 6.24 2.85
CA HIS A 320 -2.67 6.83 1.53
C HIS A 320 -3.00 5.86 0.40
N HIS A 321 -2.46 4.64 0.44
CA HIS A 321 -2.73 3.62 -0.58
C HIS A 321 -4.20 3.19 -0.62
N LEU A 322 -4.91 3.25 0.51
CA LEU A 322 -6.36 3.05 0.54
C LEU A 322 -7.12 4.12 -0.25
N TYR A 323 -6.63 5.36 -0.28
CA TYR A 323 -7.21 6.40 -1.11
C TYR A 323 -6.94 6.20 -2.60
N ILE A 324 -5.72 5.74 -2.93
CA ILE A 324 -5.37 5.34 -4.30
C ILE A 324 -6.29 4.22 -4.79
N ASP A 325 -6.55 3.22 -3.95
CA ASP A 325 -7.47 2.13 -4.24
C ASP A 325 -8.94 2.57 -4.31
N TYR A 326 -9.34 3.54 -3.48
CA TYR A 326 -10.67 4.15 -3.52
C TYR A 326 -10.94 4.83 -4.88
N VAL A 327 -10.02 5.69 -5.34
CA VAL A 327 -10.15 6.34 -6.66
C VAL A 327 -10.11 5.32 -7.78
N TRP A 328 -9.27 4.28 -7.67
CA TRP A 328 -9.27 3.20 -8.65
C TRP A 328 -10.61 2.44 -8.66
N GLU A 329 -11.22 2.16 -7.51
CA GLU A 329 -12.54 1.54 -7.44
C GLU A 329 -13.64 2.43 -8.05
N LEU A 330 -13.58 3.75 -7.88
CA LEU A 330 -14.46 4.67 -8.58
C LEU A 330 -14.26 4.61 -10.10
N PHE A 331 -13.02 4.56 -10.57
CA PHE A 331 -12.70 4.38 -11.98
C PHE A 331 -13.21 3.04 -12.53
N ARG A 332 -13.07 1.94 -11.79
CA ARG A 332 -13.62 0.63 -12.16
C ARG A 332 -15.14 0.69 -12.34
N ARG A 333 -15.85 1.38 -11.44
CA ARG A 333 -17.30 1.63 -11.56
C ARG A 333 -17.66 2.54 -12.73
N LYS A 334 -16.79 3.49 -13.10
CA LYS A 334 -16.99 4.33 -14.29
C LYS A 334 -16.97 3.48 -15.57
N ILE A 335 -16.00 2.57 -15.70
CA ILE A 335 -15.82 1.77 -16.92
C ILE A 335 -16.72 0.52 -16.97
N ASP A 336 -17.13 0.00 -15.81
CA ASP A 336 -18.09 -1.11 -15.69
C ASP A 336 -19.11 -0.84 -14.56
N PRO A 337 -20.08 0.07 -14.79
CA PRO A 337 -21.04 0.49 -13.75
C PRO A 337 -22.01 -0.61 -13.32
N MET A 338 -22.20 -1.63 -14.15
CA MET A 338 -23.13 -2.73 -13.92
C MET A 338 -22.43 -4.02 -13.47
N ASP A 339 -21.11 -3.98 -13.24
CA ASP A 339 -20.31 -5.14 -12.82
C ASP A 339 -20.49 -6.34 -13.78
N ARG A 340 -20.51 -6.06 -15.09
CA ARG A 340 -20.80 -7.05 -16.14
C ARG A 340 -19.57 -7.72 -16.72
N PHE A 341 -18.38 -7.16 -16.49
CA PHE A 341 -17.16 -7.59 -17.15
C PHE A 341 -16.10 -8.03 -16.13
N ASP A 342 -15.35 -9.06 -16.49
CA ASP A 342 -14.14 -9.40 -15.76
C ASP A 342 -13.04 -8.40 -16.12
N LEU A 343 -12.81 -7.42 -15.24
CA LEU A 343 -11.84 -6.33 -15.49
C LEU A 343 -10.38 -6.80 -15.67
N ARG A 344 -10.09 -8.09 -15.43
CA ARG A 344 -8.86 -8.72 -15.90
C ARG A 344 -8.66 -8.57 -17.42
N THR A 345 -9.74 -8.59 -18.21
CA THR A 345 -9.65 -8.43 -19.66
C THR A 345 -9.23 -7.02 -20.10
N ASP A 346 -9.31 -6.03 -19.22
CA ASP A 346 -8.82 -4.66 -19.47
C ASP A 346 -7.39 -4.43 -18.95
N TYR A 347 -6.75 -5.45 -18.36
CA TYR A 347 -5.34 -5.37 -17.98
C TYR A 347 -4.46 -5.17 -19.23
N PRO A 348 -3.54 -4.19 -19.25
CA PRO A 348 -2.65 -3.97 -20.39
C PRO A 348 -1.72 -5.17 -20.67
N MET A 349 -2.00 -5.90 -21.76
CA MET A 349 -1.23 -7.08 -22.17
C MET A 349 0.11 -6.76 -22.83
N ASP A 350 0.28 -5.52 -23.28
CA ASP A 350 1.39 -5.04 -24.10
C ASP A 350 2.45 -4.24 -23.30
N SER A 351 2.55 -4.50 -21.98
CA SER A 351 3.59 -3.91 -21.13
C SER A 351 4.99 -4.34 -21.58
N VAL A 352 5.91 -3.38 -21.62
CA VAL A 352 7.30 -3.58 -22.06
C VAL A 352 8.19 -4.14 -20.94
N ASN A 353 7.75 -4.07 -19.68
CA ASN A 353 8.47 -4.66 -18.55
C ASN A 353 7.91 -6.05 -18.26
N GLU A 354 8.78 -7.05 -18.30
CA GLU A 354 8.42 -8.45 -18.08
C GLU A 354 7.76 -8.67 -16.72
N GLN A 355 8.20 -7.94 -15.69
CA GLN A 355 7.69 -8.07 -14.33
C GLN A 355 6.22 -7.64 -14.20
N HIS A 356 5.69 -6.83 -15.13
CA HIS A 356 4.26 -6.45 -15.13
C HIS A 356 3.43 -7.20 -16.18
N ARG A 357 3.99 -8.21 -16.87
CA ARG A 357 3.20 -9.04 -17.77
C ARG A 357 2.02 -9.67 -17.02
N ALA A 358 0.85 -9.68 -17.65
CA ALA A 358 -0.41 -10.09 -17.05
C ALA A 358 -0.35 -11.46 -16.37
N PHE A 359 0.30 -12.44 -17.00
CA PHE A 359 0.33 -13.82 -16.53
C PHE A 359 1.51 -14.16 -15.62
N GLN A 360 2.42 -13.23 -15.36
CA GLN A 360 3.51 -13.45 -14.41
C GLN A 360 2.95 -13.59 -13.00
N THR A 361 3.62 -14.42 -12.18
CA THR A 361 3.32 -14.54 -10.75
C THR A 361 3.52 -13.18 -10.08
N MET A 362 2.58 -12.79 -9.22
CA MET A 362 2.64 -11.54 -8.49
C MET A 362 3.72 -11.65 -7.41
N ALA A 363 4.70 -10.75 -7.42
CA ALA A 363 5.83 -10.84 -6.52
C ALA A 363 5.39 -10.74 -5.05
N GLY A 364 5.80 -11.69 -4.21
CA GLY A 364 5.36 -11.78 -2.81
C GLY A 364 3.99 -12.44 -2.59
N PHE A 365 3.27 -12.78 -3.67
CA PHE A 365 1.95 -13.41 -3.62
C PHE A 365 1.88 -14.61 -4.58
N PRO A 366 2.46 -15.76 -4.19
CA PRO A 366 2.70 -16.90 -5.08
C PRO A 366 1.45 -17.47 -5.74
N ALA A 367 0.28 -17.31 -5.13
CA ALA A 367 -0.94 -17.91 -5.63
C ALA A 367 -1.75 -16.99 -6.56
N TYR A 368 -1.23 -15.80 -6.87
CA TYR A 368 -1.87 -14.85 -7.76
C TYR A 368 -0.92 -14.46 -8.89
N ARG A 369 -1.49 -14.19 -10.06
CA ARG A 369 -0.79 -13.49 -11.14
C ARG A 369 -1.08 -12.00 -11.06
N ASN A 370 -0.27 -11.19 -11.73
CA ASN A 370 -0.48 -9.74 -11.83
C ASN A 370 -1.91 -9.38 -12.27
N ILE A 371 -2.41 -10.04 -13.31
CA ILE A 371 -3.76 -9.82 -13.82
C ILE A 371 -4.84 -10.11 -12.77
N ASP A 372 -4.62 -11.07 -11.86
CA ASP A 372 -5.63 -11.46 -10.87
C ASP A 372 -5.91 -10.34 -9.86
N GLY A 373 -4.96 -9.41 -9.63
CA GLY A 373 -5.19 -8.21 -8.83
C GLY A 373 -6.30 -7.30 -9.37
N TYR A 374 -6.65 -7.43 -10.66
CA TYR A 374 -7.75 -6.69 -11.29
C TYR A 374 -9.09 -7.39 -11.14
N HIS A 375 -9.16 -8.60 -10.58
CA HIS A 375 -10.41 -9.31 -10.41
C HIS A 375 -11.30 -8.62 -9.37
N ASN A 376 -12.63 -8.60 -9.60
CA ASN A 376 -13.63 -8.16 -8.61
C ASN A 376 -13.60 -8.95 -7.30
N PHE A 377 -12.87 -10.06 -7.24
CA PHE A 377 -12.69 -10.82 -6.01
C PHE A 377 -12.01 -9.98 -4.92
N PHE A 378 -11.03 -9.17 -5.28
CA PHE A 378 -10.30 -8.31 -4.33
C PHE A 378 -11.02 -6.98 -4.05
N ARG A 379 -12.21 -6.78 -4.62
CA ARG A 379 -12.99 -5.56 -4.46
C ARG A 379 -13.46 -5.41 -3.01
N ARG A 380 -13.34 -4.21 -2.47
CA ARG A 380 -13.93 -3.82 -1.17
C ARG A 380 -14.92 -2.69 -1.36
N MET A 381 -15.89 -2.60 -0.45
CA MET A 381 -16.84 -1.50 -0.43
C MET A 381 -16.19 -0.27 0.20
N TYR A 382 -16.44 0.88 -0.40
CA TYR A 382 -16.02 2.18 0.11
C TYR A 382 -17.23 3.06 0.37
N ALA A 383 -17.21 3.79 1.49
CA ALA A 383 -18.13 4.89 1.70
C ALA A 383 -17.71 6.08 0.82
N PRO A 384 -18.68 6.88 0.33
CA PRO A 384 -18.38 8.07 -0.44
C PRO A 384 -17.48 9.03 0.34
N HIS A 385 -16.55 9.64 -0.38
CA HIS A 385 -15.71 10.69 0.15
C HIS A 385 -16.55 11.90 0.67
N PRO A 386 -16.19 12.52 1.81
CA PRO A 386 -16.82 13.73 2.35
C PRO A 386 -17.05 14.87 1.35
N ARG A 387 -18.28 15.37 1.30
CA ARG A 387 -18.68 16.53 0.48
C ARG A 387 -19.48 17.51 1.32
N CYS A 388 -19.56 18.77 0.90
CA CYS A 388 -20.40 19.72 1.60
C CYS A 388 -21.87 19.27 1.66
N SER A 389 -22.36 18.61 0.60
CA SER A 389 -23.72 18.08 0.51
C SER A 389 -24.05 16.99 1.53
N ASN A 390 -23.04 16.33 2.13
CA ASN A 390 -23.24 15.37 3.22
C ASN A 390 -22.69 15.88 4.55
N ASN A 391 -22.62 17.20 4.73
CA ASN A 391 -22.07 17.87 5.92
C ASN A 391 -20.65 17.36 6.26
N CYS A 392 -19.82 17.15 5.24
CA CYS A 392 -18.47 16.59 5.38
C CYS A 392 -18.41 15.26 6.16
N GLY A 393 -19.44 14.43 5.98
CA GLY A 393 -19.60 13.17 6.69
C GLY A 393 -19.76 13.32 8.20
N GLY A 394 -20.15 14.50 8.71
CA GLY A 394 -20.23 14.80 10.14
C GLY A 394 -18.87 14.88 10.83
N SER A 395 -17.78 15.00 10.07
CA SER A 395 -16.42 15.05 10.62
C SER A 395 -16.16 16.34 11.41
N ARG A 396 -15.58 16.20 12.61
CA ARG A 396 -15.04 17.35 13.37
C ARG A 396 -13.71 17.90 12.83
N PHE A 397 -13.12 17.22 11.85
CA PHE A 397 -11.80 17.54 11.30
C PHE A 397 -11.90 18.18 9.91
N LEU A 398 -13.10 18.27 9.35
CA LEU A 398 -13.37 18.80 8.03
C LEU A 398 -14.39 19.93 8.12
N ARG A 399 -14.30 20.89 7.20
CA ARG A 399 -15.31 21.94 7.04
C ARG A 399 -15.72 22.07 5.58
N CYS A 400 -16.94 22.54 5.35
CA CYS A 400 -17.27 23.10 4.05
C CYS A 400 -16.68 24.52 3.98
N PRO A 401 -15.94 24.90 2.93
CA PRO A 401 -15.45 26.28 2.80
C PRO A 401 -16.63 27.25 2.60
N ASP A 402 -16.45 28.53 2.93
CA ASP A 402 -17.50 29.56 2.80
C ASP A 402 -17.49 30.26 1.43
N ILE A 403 -16.41 30.12 0.63
CA ILE A 403 -16.18 30.86 -0.62
C ILE A 403 -16.45 30.00 -1.87
N GLY A 404 -17.46 30.37 -2.67
CA GLY A 404 -17.86 29.72 -3.92
C GLY A 404 -19.39 29.80 -4.16
N PRO A 405 -19.90 29.63 -5.40
CA PRO A 405 -21.33 29.70 -5.64
C PRO A 405 -22.07 28.66 -4.78
N MET A 406 -22.95 29.14 -3.89
CA MET A 406 -23.65 28.35 -2.86
C MET A 406 -24.51 27.19 -3.40
N GLY A 407 -24.63 27.04 -4.72
CA GLY A 407 -25.44 26.04 -5.40
C GLY A 407 -24.71 24.83 -6.00
N ASN A 408 -23.39 24.66 -5.80
CA ASN A 408 -22.68 23.48 -6.35
C ASN A 408 -22.77 22.26 -5.41
N PRO A 409 -23.53 21.19 -5.77
CA PRO A 409 -23.67 19.98 -4.95
C PRO A 409 -22.39 19.12 -4.86
N ASP A 410 -21.39 19.37 -5.71
CA ASP A 410 -20.10 18.65 -5.76
C ASP A 410 -18.97 19.36 -4.99
N ARG A 411 -19.31 20.36 -4.16
CA ARG A 411 -18.32 21.10 -3.38
C ARG A 411 -17.59 20.18 -2.39
N ARG A 412 -16.26 20.10 -2.55
CA ARG A 412 -15.38 19.32 -1.70
C ARG A 412 -15.23 19.98 -0.33
N CYS A 413 -15.13 19.15 0.71
CA CYS A 413 -14.73 19.61 2.03
C CYS A 413 -13.25 20.02 2.04
N VAL A 414 -12.84 20.74 3.06
CA VAL A 414 -11.44 21.12 3.27
C VAL A 414 -11.02 20.69 4.66
N SER A 415 -9.79 20.22 4.79
CA SER A 415 -9.19 19.85 6.06
C SER A 415 -9.07 21.06 6.99
N LEU A 416 -9.25 20.85 8.30
CA LEU A 416 -8.99 21.89 9.29
C LEU A 416 -7.49 22.04 9.54
N ALA A 417 -7.09 23.24 9.98
CA ALA A 417 -5.73 23.51 10.40
C ALA A 417 -5.59 23.37 11.92
N ILE A 418 -4.49 22.77 12.38
CA ILE A 418 -4.09 22.62 13.78
C ILE A 418 -2.56 22.72 13.89
N ASP A 419 -2.07 23.19 15.03
CA ASP A 419 -0.65 23.10 15.37
C ASP A 419 -0.43 21.91 16.30
N SER A 420 0.14 20.83 15.76
CA SER A 420 0.22 19.52 16.40
C SER A 420 1.65 19.05 16.69
N ASP A 421 2.68 19.81 16.29
CA ASP A 421 4.08 19.43 16.57
C ASP A 421 4.52 19.77 17.99
N VAL A 422 3.66 20.45 18.74
CA VAL A 422 3.89 20.81 20.13
C VAL A 422 3.15 19.80 21.00
N VAL A 423 3.85 19.23 21.98
CA VAL A 423 3.19 18.46 23.04
C VAL A 423 2.32 19.43 23.84
N PRO A 424 0.98 19.24 23.97
CA PRO A 424 0.22 19.98 24.96
C PRO A 424 0.79 19.64 26.33
N ALA A 425 1.11 20.63 27.16
CA ALA A 425 1.72 20.42 28.49
C ALA A 425 0.93 19.41 29.37
N ALA A 426 -0.36 19.21 29.11
CA ALA A 426 -1.21 18.24 29.79
C ALA A 426 -0.94 16.76 29.42
N ALA A 427 -0.26 16.46 28.31
CA ALA A 427 0.09 15.11 27.89
C ALA A 427 1.45 14.61 28.44
N ALA A 428 2.20 15.47 29.13
CA ALA A 428 3.51 15.15 29.71
C ALA A 428 3.42 14.43 31.07
N SER A 429 2.30 13.76 31.38
CA SER A 429 2.20 12.88 32.56
C SER A 429 2.26 11.42 32.11
N PRO A 430 3.35 10.67 32.38
CA PRO A 430 3.50 9.27 31.99
C PRO A 430 2.51 8.31 32.69
N ALA A 431 1.65 8.82 33.57
CA ALA A 431 0.68 8.03 34.33
C ALA A 431 -0.66 7.81 33.61
N ALA A 432 -1.03 8.61 32.59
CA ALA A 432 -2.35 8.51 31.95
C ALA A 432 -2.40 7.53 30.77
N ALA A 433 -1.27 7.26 30.11
CA ALA A 433 -1.20 6.40 28.92
C ALA A 433 -1.14 4.88 29.23
N MET A 434 -0.99 4.49 30.50
CA MET A 434 -0.87 3.09 30.94
C MET A 434 -1.96 2.64 31.93
N ALA A 435 -2.88 3.51 32.34
CA ALA A 435 -3.87 3.20 33.39
C ALA A 435 -5.28 2.84 32.86
N GLY A 436 -5.49 2.78 31.54
CA GLY A 436 -6.81 2.53 30.95
C GLY A 436 -7.12 1.07 30.57
N PHE A 437 -6.11 0.19 30.50
CA PHE A 437 -6.29 -1.17 30.00
C PHE A 437 -5.39 -2.16 30.74
N GLY A 438 -5.84 -2.61 31.92
CA GLY A 438 -5.21 -3.67 32.70
C GLY A 438 -6.27 -4.43 33.50
N ALA A 439 -6.43 -5.70 33.17
CA ALA A 439 -7.49 -6.58 33.63
C ALA A 439 -7.62 -6.69 35.16
N SER A 440 -8.87 -6.77 35.62
CA SER A 440 -9.23 -7.36 36.90
C SER A 440 -8.74 -8.82 36.97
N ARG A 441 -7.68 -9.07 37.74
CA ARG A 441 -7.47 -10.36 38.42
C ARG A 441 -6.64 -10.16 39.69
N ALA A 442 -7.10 -10.85 40.73
CA ALA A 442 -6.75 -10.69 42.13
C ALA A 442 -5.28 -10.99 42.46
N GLY A 443 -4.83 -10.44 43.60
CA GLY A 443 -3.44 -10.33 44.00
C GLY A 443 -2.82 -11.56 44.64
N PHE A 444 -1.51 -11.45 44.90
CA PHE A 444 -0.83 -11.87 46.13
C PHE A 444 0.54 -11.17 46.18
N ALA A 445 0.90 -10.68 47.37
CA ALA A 445 2.09 -9.89 47.67
C ALA A 445 3.32 -10.77 47.98
N ALA A 446 4.54 -10.20 47.85
CA ALA A 446 5.64 -10.23 48.84
C ALA A 446 7.06 -10.02 48.25
N PHE A 447 7.76 -8.98 48.76
CA PHE A 447 9.21 -8.82 49.08
C PHE A 447 10.30 -9.22 48.05
N GLY A 448 11.42 -8.52 47.81
CA GLY A 448 12.13 -7.36 48.36
C GLY A 448 13.46 -7.17 47.56
N GLY A 449 14.04 -5.97 47.51
CA GLY A 449 15.32 -5.66 46.81
C GLY A 449 16.59 -6.03 47.60
N PRO A 450 17.78 -5.39 47.41
CA PRO A 450 18.21 -4.42 46.37
C PRO A 450 19.71 -4.52 45.88
N ALA A 451 20.11 -3.61 44.96
CA ALA A 451 21.45 -3.00 44.70
C ALA A 451 22.60 -3.91 44.14
N ALA A 452 23.65 -3.47 43.41
CA ALA A 452 24.32 -2.19 43.12
C ALA A 452 25.21 -2.35 41.82
N MET A 453 25.40 -1.32 40.96
CA MET A 453 26.59 -0.45 40.74
C MET A 453 27.89 -1.03 40.12
N ALA A 454 28.55 -0.17 39.32
CA ALA A 454 29.95 -0.14 38.83
C ALA A 454 30.29 -1.01 37.60
N SER A 455 30.73 -0.52 36.42
CA SER A 455 31.71 0.48 35.93
C SER A 455 33.05 -0.13 35.49
N GLY A 456 33.47 0.20 34.26
CA GLY A 456 34.89 0.34 33.90
C GLY A 456 35.49 -0.75 32.99
N GLY A 457 36.23 -0.31 31.96
CA GLY A 457 37.25 -1.16 31.31
C GLY A 457 37.34 -1.01 29.80
N ALA A 458 38.12 -0.03 29.33
CA ALA A 458 38.61 0.06 27.97
C ALA A 458 39.86 -0.82 27.77
N ALA A 459 40.02 -1.45 26.60
CA ALA A 459 41.32 -1.56 25.91
C ALA A 459 41.18 -2.20 24.52
N ARG A 460 41.90 -1.59 23.58
CA ARG A 460 42.04 -1.93 22.16
C ARG A 460 42.98 -3.12 21.95
N VAL A 461 42.74 -3.93 20.93
CA VAL A 461 43.82 -4.58 20.16
C VAL A 461 43.49 -4.47 18.66
N SER A 462 44.46 -3.95 17.93
CA SER A 462 44.49 -3.71 16.50
C SER A 462 45.15 -4.89 15.79
N LEU A 463 44.54 -5.37 14.70
CA LEU A 463 45.25 -6.06 13.61
C LEU A 463 44.80 -5.40 12.31
N GLN A 464 45.77 -4.77 11.65
CA GLN A 464 45.65 -4.09 10.36
C GLN A 464 45.73 -5.08 9.20
N ALA A 465 45.21 -4.61 8.05
CA ALA A 465 45.52 -4.98 6.67
C ALA A 465 44.99 -6.35 6.18
N THR A 466 44.32 -6.50 5.04
CA THR A 466 44.05 -5.64 3.87
C THR A 466 42.99 -6.34 3.04
N ASP A 467 41.94 -5.64 2.62
CA ASP A 467 41.33 -5.70 1.28
C ASP A 467 40.12 -4.74 1.20
N GLU A 468 40.42 -3.45 1.36
CA GLU A 468 39.57 -2.35 0.90
C GLU A 468 40.07 -1.91 -0.49
N VAL A 469 39.59 -2.52 -1.58
CA VAL A 469 39.67 -1.86 -2.91
C VAL A 469 38.38 -2.00 -3.75
N ALA A 470 37.40 -2.85 -3.41
CA ALA A 470 36.19 -3.00 -4.23
C ALA A 470 34.88 -2.42 -3.65
N MET A 471 34.85 -1.95 -2.39
CA MET A 471 33.62 -1.46 -1.75
C MET A 471 33.59 0.03 -1.39
N ARG A 472 34.70 0.76 -1.51
CA ARG A 472 34.74 2.22 -1.24
C ARG A 472 34.31 3.11 -2.41
N ALA A 473 34.15 2.57 -3.62
CA ALA A 473 33.66 3.34 -4.77
C ALA A 473 32.12 3.44 -4.84
N ALA A 474 31.39 2.60 -4.07
CA ALA A 474 29.92 2.58 -4.07
C ALA A 474 29.29 3.45 -2.97
N MET A 475 30.07 3.93 -1.99
CA MET A 475 29.57 4.71 -0.84
C MET A 475 29.94 6.19 -0.88
N SER A 476 30.65 6.65 -1.92
CA SER A 476 31.02 8.07 -2.11
C SER A 476 30.21 8.76 -3.22
N ALA A 477 29.22 8.09 -3.80
CA ALA A 477 28.26 8.77 -4.68
C ALA A 477 27.24 9.50 -3.81
N PRO A 478 26.98 10.81 -4.02
CA PRO A 478 25.87 11.48 -3.37
C PRO A 478 24.60 10.67 -3.67
N GLN A 479 23.75 10.51 -2.65
CA GLN A 479 22.44 9.88 -2.82
C GLN A 479 21.82 10.46 -4.09
N THR A 480 21.69 9.64 -5.13
CA THR A 480 20.79 9.95 -6.22
C THR A 480 19.41 9.96 -5.59
N VAL A 481 18.99 11.16 -5.17
CA VAL A 481 17.59 11.53 -5.17
C VAL A 481 17.12 11.08 -6.54
N VAL A 482 16.39 9.97 -6.59
CA VAL A 482 15.55 9.69 -7.75
C VAL A 482 14.64 10.91 -7.78
N GLN A 483 14.99 11.89 -8.62
CA GLN A 483 14.10 13.00 -8.86
C GLN A 483 12.89 12.35 -9.50
N GLY A 484 11.85 12.18 -8.70
CA GLY A 484 10.51 11.99 -9.22
C GLY A 484 10.22 13.10 -10.23
N PRO A 485 9.22 12.91 -11.11
CA PRO A 485 8.85 13.93 -12.09
C PRO A 485 8.80 15.31 -11.43
N ASN A 486 9.23 16.37 -12.13
CA ASN A 486 9.18 17.74 -11.59
C ASN A 486 7.76 18.05 -11.12
N PHE A 487 7.54 18.01 -9.81
CA PHE A 487 6.24 18.21 -9.19
C PHE A 487 6.07 19.69 -8.91
N THR A 488 4.96 20.28 -9.35
CA THR A 488 4.52 21.57 -8.83
C THR A 488 4.15 21.36 -7.36
N SER A 489 4.87 22.02 -6.45
CA SER A 489 4.53 21.98 -5.04
C SER A 489 3.11 22.47 -4.82
N SER A 490 2.34 21.76 -3.99
CA SER A 490 0.98 22.18 -3.62
C SER A 490 0.94 23.56 -2.94
N ARG A 491 2.10 24.08 -2.50
CA ARG A 491 2.23 25.44 -1.95
C ARG A 491 2.34 26.54 -3.00
N ALA A 492 2.89 26.22 -4.15
CA ALA A 492 3.15 27.17 -5.22
C ALA A 492 1.95 27.28 -6.18
N ASP A 493 0.85 26.56 -5.91
CA ASP A 493 -0.33 26.58 -6.74
C ASP A 493 -1.11 27.89 -6.54
N SER A 494 -1.03 28.77 -7.53
CA SER A 494 -1.70 30.08 -7.51
C SER A 494 -3.24 30.00 -7.49
N ARG A 495 -3.82 28.81 -7.71
CA ARG A 495 -5.27 28.57 -7.58
C ARG A 495 -5.74 28.49 -6.12
N LEU A 496 -4.81 28.47 -5.15
CA LEU A 496 -5.07 28.39 -3.72
C LEU A 496 -4.96 29.74 -2.98
N LEU A 497 -4.75 30.84 -3.72
CA LEU A 497 -4.64 32.21 -3.20
C LEU A 497 -5.98 32.95 -3.18
#